data_AF-A0A263DAC5-F1
#
_entry.id   AF-A0A263DAC5-F1
#
_cell.length_a   1.000
_cell.length_b   1.000
_cell.length_c   1.000
_cell.angle_alpha   90.00
_cell.angle_beta   90.00
_cell.angle_gamma   90.00
#
_symmetry.space_group_name_H-M   'P 1'
#
loop_
_entity.id
_entity.type
_entity.pdbx_description
1 polymer ?
#
loop_
_entity_poly.entity_id
_entity_poly.type
_entity_poly.pdbx_seq_one_letter_code
_entity_poly.pdbx_strand_id
1 'polypeptide(L)'
;MLAVGGTADPFAAATAALARAWGGPARLLLGPWGHRLDADAPGAALGGARIGAVYACWARAVLDGAATGRGELVAAGPDGRWADPDAGLRVELGGGAFTADPDDPFPSRPRGTDLRIDDARRDRLLLSTPPLPGGELRGPVGITLHVGLSAPHADWFARLSLPGPGGRHEIATAVLRHRVAPIAVRLTTPPAGAVVPSGGRLVLEVAGHHFPAHARNPHTGADAASAVELRPDRRTVLAAVLDLPLSPTGRGTVAPARIAEEIAR
;
A
#
# COMPACT_ATOMS: atom_id res chain seq x y z
N MET A 1 -18.83 -4.50 14.05
CA MET A 1 -18.67 -3.98 12.67
C MET A 1 -17.85 -4.95 11.85
N LEU A 2 -18.28 -5.23 10.62
CA LEU A 2 -17.45 -5.90 9.62
C LEU A 2 -17.09 -4.89 8.54
N ALA A 3 -15.82 -4.59 8.40
CA ALA A 3 -15.28 -3.73 7.36
C ALA A 3 -14.63 -4.60 6.28
N VAL A 4 -15.16 -4.54 5.06
CA VAL A 4 -14.63 -5.28 3.91
C VAL A 4 -14.08 -4.28 2.89
N GLY A 5 -12.90 -4.56 2.38
CA GLY A 5 -12.27 -3.78 1.31
C GLY A 5 -11.34 -4.63 0.47
N GLY A 6 -10.61 -3.97 -0.42
CA GLY A 6 -9.60 -4.59 -1.27
C GLY A 6 -8.20 -4.03 -1.02
N THR A 7 -7.17 -4.85 -1.15
CA THR A 7 -5.76 -4.38 -1.09
C THR A 7 -5.38 -3.53 -2.30
N ALA A 8 -6.15 -3.62 -3.40
CA ALA A 8 -6.02 -2.75 -4.57
C ALA A 8 -7.09 -1.64 -4.61
N ASP A 9 -7.90 -1.48 -3.55
CA ASP A 9 -8.93 -0.44 -3.45
C ASP A 9 -8.33 0.89 -2.98
N PRO A 10 -8.65 2.04 -3.62
CA PRO A 10 -8.21 3.35 -3.14
C PRO A 10 -8.63 3.68 -1.69
N PHE A 11 -9.71 3.06 -1.19
CA PHE A 11 -10.24 3.24 0.16
C PHE A 11 -9.65 2.26 1.19
N ALA A 12 -8.69 1.39 0.83
CA ALA A 12 -8.13 0.38 1.73
C ALA A 12 -7.68 0.95 3.09
N ALA A 13 -7.01 2.12 3.08
CA ALA A 13 -6.59 2.80 4.30
C ALA A 13 -7.78 3.27 5.15
N ALA A 14 -8.82 3.83 4.52
CA ALA A 14 -10.01 4.31 5.22
C ALA A 14 -10.81 3.15 5.82
N THR A 15 -10.96 2.04 5.08
CA THR A 15 -11.61 0.81 5.56
C THR A 15 -10.90 0.24 6.79
N ALA A 16 -9.56 0.18 6.74
CA ALA A 16 -8.77 -0.28 7.89
C ALA A 16 -8.86 0.67 9.08
N ALA A 17 -8.78 1.99 8.85
CA ALA A 17 -8.91 3.00 9.89
C ALA A 17 -10.29 2.93 10.57
N LEU A 18 -11.36 2.78 9.79
CA LEU A 18 -12.71 2.60 10.30
C LEU A 18 -12.77 1.37 11.22
N ALA A 19 -12.31 0.20 10.75
CA ALA A 19 -12.28 -1.04 11.53
C ALA A 19 -11.56 -0.86 12.88
N ARG A 20 -10.39 -0.21 12.86
CA ARG A 20 -9.54 0.00 14.05
C ARG A 20 -10.08 1.04 15.01
N ALA A 21 -10.83 2.03 14.54
CA ALA A 21 -11.43 3.07 15.37
C ALA A 21 -12.76 2.63 16.02
N TRP A 22 -13.38 1.54 15.55
CA TRP A 22 -14.70 1.11 16.02
C TRP A 22 -14.69 0.66 17.49
N GLY A 23 -15.56 1.25 18.32
CA GLY A 23 -15.58 1.03 19.78
C GLY A 23 -16.08 -0.33 20.26
N GLY A 24 -16.61 -1.19 19.38
CA GLY A 24 -17.14 -2.53 19.73
C GLY A 24 -16.41 -3.67 19.01
N PRO A 25 -17.02 -4.87 18.95
CA PRO A 25 -16.49 -5.99 18.17
C PRO A 25 -16.28 -5.58 16.71
N ALA A 26 -15.10 -5.87 16.15
CA ALA A 26 -14.74 -5.44 14.80
C ALA A 26 -13.97 -6.52 14.02
N ARG A 27 -14.26 -6.67 12.74
CA ARG A 27 -13.48 -7.49 11.81
C ARG A 27 -13.11 -6.68 10.59
N LEU A 28 -11.87 -6.78 10.16
CA LEU A 28 -11.37 -6.23 8.89
C LEU A 28 -11.10 -7.37 7.94
N LEU A 29 -11.60 -7.29 6.71
CA LEU A 29 -11.30 -8.23 5.64
C LEU A 29 -10.85 -7.45 4.40
N LEU A 30 -9.57 -7.60 4.01
CA LEU A 30 -8.99 -6.96 2.83
C LEU A 30 -8.56 -8.01 1.80
N GLY A 31 -9.39 -8.19 0.77
CA GLY A 31 -9.14 -9.17 -0.29
C GLY A 31 -8.28 -8.68 -1.44
N PRO A 32 -7.87 -9.58 -2.35
CA PRO A 32 -6.94 -9.28 -3.43
C PRO A 32 -7.62 -8.59 -4.63
N TRP A 33 -8.61 -7.74 -4.36
CA TRP A 33 -9.45 -7.09 -5.35
C TRP A 33 -9.36 -5.57 -5.26
N GLY A 34 -9.88 -4.90 -6.28
CA GLY A 34 -10.09 -3.45 -6.30
C GLY A 34 -11.47 -3.05 -5.80
N HIS A 35 -11.93 -1.89 -6.27
CA HIS A 35 -13.16 -1.25 -5.79
C HIS A 35 -14.44 -2.06 -6.00
N ARG A 36 -14.45 -2.97 -6.97
CA ARG A 36 -15.59 -3.83 -7.28
C ARG A 36 -15.65 -5.09 -6.40
N LEU A 37 -14.79 -5.20 -5.39
CA LEU A 37 -14.66 -6.37 -4.52
C LEU A 37 -14.51 -7.66 -5.37
N ASP A 38 -15.22 -8.73 -5.04
CA ASP A 38 -15.16 -10.00 -5.76
C ASP A 38 -15.96 -10.03 -7.07
N ALA A 39 -16.57 -8.92 -7.51
CA ALA A 39 -17.53 -8.94 -8.61
C ALA A 39 -16.98 -9.48 -9.94
N ASP A 40 -15.70 -9.28 -10.22
CA ASP A 40 -15.08 -9.69 -11.49
C ASP A 40 -14.74 -11.19 -11.53
N ALA A 41 -14.52 -11.81 -10.37
CA ALA A 41 -14.28 -13.25 -10.23
C ALA A 41 -14.90 -13.76 -8.91
N PRO A 42 -16.24 -13.88 -8.84
CA PRO A 42 -16.89 -14.03 -7.57
C PRO A 42 -16.56 -15.31 -6.82
N GLY A 43 -16.25 -15.16 -5.54
CA GLY A 43 -15.84 -16.24 -4.66
C GLY A 43 -14.47 -16.87 -4.96
N ALA A 44 -13.74 -16.43 -5.99
CA ALA A 44 -12.44 -17.01 -6.34
C ALA A 44 -11.45 -16.95 -5.15
N ALA A 45 -11.33 -15.79 -4.50
CA ALA A 45 -10.47 -15.62 -3.32
C ALA A 45 -11.12 -16.07 -2.00
N LEU A 46 -12.35 -16.58 -2.03
CA LEU A 46 -13.15 -17.00 -0.85
C LEU A 46 -13.54 -18.48 -0.92
N GLY A 47 -12.84 -19.29 -1.73
CA GLY A 47 -13.09 -20.74 -1.81
C GLY A 47 -14.47 -21.08 -2.38
N GLY A 48 -14.97 -20.27 -3.31
CA GLY A 48 -16.30 -20.40 -3.92
C GLY A 48 -17.43 -19.68 -3.18
N ALA A 49 -17.22 -19.24 -1.94
CA ALA A 49 -18.22 -18.47 -1.21
C ALA A 49 -18.33 -17.04 -1.76
N ARG A 50 -19.55 -16.53 -1.91
CA ARG A 50 -19.78 -15.11 -2.26
C ARG A 50 -19.46 -14.22 -1.06
N ILE A 51 -19.01 -12.99 -1.30
CA ILE A 51 -18.75 -12.04 -0.21
C ILE A 51 -19.97 -11.81 0.71
N GLY A 52 -21.20 -11.90 0.15
CA GLY A 52 -22.44 -11.81 0.91
C GLY A 52 -22.58 -12.89 2.01
N ALA A 53 -22.00 -14.08 1.83
CA ALA A 53 -21.99 -15.12 2.84
C ALA A 53 -21.18 -14.71 4.08
N VAL A 54 -20.06 -14.00 3.88
CA VAL A 54 -19.23 -13.46 4.98
C VAL A 54 -20.03 -12.44 5.80
N TYR A 55 -20.76 -11.53 5.13
CA TYR A 55 -21.64 -10.58 5.79
C TYR A 55 -22.75 -11.28 6.59
N ALA A 56 -23.40 -12.29 6.02
CA ALA A 56 -24.45 -13.04 6.69
C ALA A 56 -23.93 -13.78 7.93
N CYS A 57 -22.75 -14.41 7.84
CA CYS A 57 -22.11 -15.08 8.98
C CYS A 57 -21.77 -14.10 10.10
N TRP A 58 -21.18 -12.95 9.78
CA TRP A 58 -20.89 -11.92 10.78
C TRP A 58 -22.18 -11.37 11.44
N ALA A 59 -23.20 -11.08 10.64
CA ALA A 59 -24.47 -10.56 11.17
C ALA A 59 -25.11 -11.54 12.16
N ARG A 60 -25.10 -12.84 11.86
CA ARG A 60 -25.58 -13.88 12.79
C ARG A 60 -24.76 -13.90 14.07
N ALA A 61 -23.43 -13.90 13.97
CA ALA A 61 -22.57 -13.88 15.17
C ALA A 61 -22.81 -12.66 16.07
N VAL A 62 -23.11 -11.49 15.49
CA VAL A 62 -23.50 -10.30 16.27
C VAL A 62 -24.85 -10.49 16.95
N LEU A 63 -25.85 -11.01 16.22
CA LEU A 63 -27.20 -11.24 16.76
C LEU A 63 -27.21 -12.31 17.87
N ASP A 64 -26.38 -13.32 17.74
CA ASP A 64 -26.24 -14.41 18.72
C ASP A 64 -25.36 -14.02 19.92
N GLY A 65 -24.81 -12.79 19.95
CA GLY A 65 -23.88 -12.33 21.00
C GLY A 65 -22.52 -13.03 20.99
N ALA A 66 -22.19 -13.75 19.92
CA ALA A 66 -20.94 -14.49 19.75
C ALA A 66 -19.78 -13.61 19.24
N ALA A 67 -20.08 -12.49 18.56
CA ALA A 67 -19.08 -11.60 18.02
C ALA A 67 -18.33 -10.84 19.14
N THR A 68 -17.03 -11.12 19.31
CA THR A 68 -16.20 -10.49 20.35
C THR A 68 -14.89 -9.94 19.79
N GLY A 69 -14.25 -9.03 20.52
CA GLY A 69 -12.89 -8.57 20.22
C GLY A 69 -12.69 -7.99 18.82
N ARG A 70 -11.45 -8.04 18.33
CA ARG A 70 -11.04 -7.51 17.03
C ARG A 70 -10.19 -8.53 16.27
N GLY A 71 -10.29 -8.54 14.96
CA GLY A 71 -9.48 -9.40 14.08
C GLY A 71 -9.34 -8.81 12.68
N GLU A 72 -8.22 -9.08 12.00
CA GLU A 72 -7.95 -8.55 10.67
C GLU A 72 -7.47 -9.67 9.74
N LEU A 73 -8.04 -9.80 8.55
CA LEU A 73 -7.56 -10.75 7.55
C LEU A 73 -7.23 -10.00 6.27
N VAL A 74 -5.96 -10.06 5.87
CA VAL A 74 -5.47 -9.45 4.63
C VAL A 74 -5.03 -10.55 3.70
N ALA A 75 -5.44 -10.53 2.43
CA ALA A 75 -4.98 -11.47 1.41
C ALA A 75 -3.63 -11.03 0.82
N ALA A 76 -2.69 -11.95 0.62
CA ALA A 76 -1.38 -11.66 0.03
C ALA A 76 -1.37 -11.74 -1.50
N GLY A 77 -2.44 -12.22 -2.11
CA GLY A 77 -2.46 -12.43 -3.55
C GLY A 77 -3.78 -13.01 -4.04
N PRO A 78 -3.92 -13.20 -5.36
CA PRO A 78 -5.16 -13.60 -6.00
C PRO A 78 -5.69 -14.96 -5.50
N ASP A 79 -4.78 -15.85 -5.08
CA ASP A 79 -5.13 -17.19 -4.57
C ASP A 79 -5.83 -17.18 -3.21
N GLY A 80 -6.06 -16.00 -2.61
CA GLY A 80 -6.82 -15.91 -1.36
C GLY A 80 -6.12 -16.61 -0.20
N ARG A 81 -4.80 -16.54 -0.10
CA ARG A 81 -4.14 -16.88 1.16
C ARG A 81 -4.37 -15.71 2.10
N TRP A 82 -5.12 -15.90 3.18
CA TRP A 82 -5.48 -14.85 4.15
C TRP A 82 -4.75 -15.09 5.45
N ALA A 83 -4.29 -14.05 6.13
CA ALA A 83 -3.79 -14.14 7.50
C ALA A 83 -3.91 -12.77 8.16
N ASP A 84 -3.73 -12.72 9.47
CA ASP A 84 -3.51 -11.46 10.16
C ASP A 84 -2.27 -10.74 9.59
N PRO A 85 -2.31 -9.39 9.52
CA PRO A 85 -1.14 -8.63 9.14
C PRO A 85 -0.06 -8.79 10.23
N ASP A 86 1.15 -9.18 9.81
CA ASP A 86 2.32 -9.32 10.70
C ASP A 86 3.45 -8.44 10.19
N ALA A 87 4.15 -7.74 11.08
CA ALA A 87 5.31 -6.92 10.75
C ALA A 87 6.57 -7.80 10.81
N GLY A 88 7.35 -7.91 9.73
CA GLY A 88 8.26 -9.04 9.63
C GLY A 88 9.55 -8.92 8.80
N LEU A 89 10.00 -7.73 8.39
CA LEU A 89 11.38 -7.53 7.92
C LEU A 89 11.72 -6.03 7.84
N ARG A 90 12.83 -5.60 8.44
CA ARG A 90 13.37 -4.24 8.25
C ARG A 90 14.49 -4.27 7.21
N VAL A 91 14.41 -3.41 6.19
CA VAL A 91 15.39 -3.33 5.10
C VAL A 91 15.89 -1.91 4.97
N GLU A 92 17.22 -1.73 5.02
CA GLU A 92 17.87 -0.46 4.75
C GLU A 92 18.34 -0.40 3.30
N LEU A 93 18.17 0.77 2.70
CA LEU A 93 18.52 1.08 1.32
C LEU A 93 19.42 2.31 1.29
N GLY A 94 20.24 2.39 0.24
CA GLY A 94 21.01 3.60 -0.04
C GLY A 94 20.15 4.81 -0.38
N GLY A 95 20.82 5.89 -0.75
CA GLY A 95 20.21 7.14 -1.14
C GLY A 95 20.38 7.49 -2.62
N GLY A 96 19.97 8.70 -2.97
CA GLY A 96 20.16 9.31 -4.27
C GLY A 96 19.51 10.68 -4.36
N ALA A 97 19.51 11.27 -5.55
CA ALA A 97 18.92 12.57 -5.79
C ALA A 97 18.11 12.58 -7.08
N PHE A 98 17.10 13.44 -7.12
CA PHE A 98 16.26 13.68 -8.29
C PHE A 98 15.75 15.13 -8.27
N THR A 99 15.26 15.62 -9.39
CA THR A 99 14.61 16.93 -9.48
C THR A 99 13.12 16.72 -9.71
N ALA A 100 12.28 17.25 -8.83
CA ALA A 100 10.84 17.26 -8.99
C ALA A 100 10.42 18.55 -9.69
N ASP A 101 9.86 18.44 -10.89
CA ASP A 101 9.39 19.58 -11.67
C ASP A 101 7.84 19.62 -11.71
N PRO A 102 7.19 20.64 -11.15
CA PRO A 102 5.74 20.79 -11.21
C PRO A 102 5.20 21.15 -12.61
N ASP A 103 6.04 21.63 -13.54
CA ASP A 103 5.67 21.80 -14.95
C ASP A 103 5.61 20.46 -15.70
N ASP A 104 6.35 19.45 -15.23
CA ASP A 104 6.34 18.07 -15.74
C ASP A 104 6.13 17.04 -14.59
N PRO A 105 4.95 17.04 -13.95
CA PRO A 105 4.75 16.30 -12.71
C PRO A 105 4.81 14.78 -12.94
N PHE A 106 5.46 14.07 -12.02
CA PHE A 106 5.52 12.62 -12.05
C PHE A 106 4.12 11.98 -12.07
N PRO A 107 3.83 11.11 -13.04
CA PRO A 107 2.48 10.64 -13.28
C PRO A 107 2.04 9.54 -12.31
N SER A 108 0.80 9.60 -11.87
CA SER A 108 0.08 8.44 -11.34
C SER A 108 -0.22 7.46 -12.47
N ARG A 109 -0.12 6.17 -12.18
CA ARG A 109 -0.43 5.10 -13.15
C ARG A 109 -1.66 4.32 -12.66
N PRO A 110 -2.56 3.91 -13.57
CA PRO A 110 -3.60 2.95 -13.21
C PRO A 110 -2.98 1.67 -12.63
N ARG A 111 -3.65 1.06 -11.65
CA ARG A 111 -3.26 -0.25 -11.11
C ARG A 111 -3.14 -1.27 -12.25
N GLY A 112 -2.14 -2.15 -12.17
CA GLY A 112 -1.85 -3.15 -13.20
C GLY A 112 -1.01 -2.65 -14.39
N THR A 113 -0.68 -1.36 -14.45
CA THR A 113 0.26 -0.85 -15.45
C THR A 113 1.66 -1.39 -15.18
N ASP A 114 2.35 -1.87 -16.22
CA ASP A 114 3.78 -2.16 -16.14
C ASP A 114 4.57 -0.85 -15.95
N LEU A 115 5.19 -0.72 -14.77
CA LEU A 115 5.88 0.50 -14.37
C LEU A 115 7.18 0.76 -15.13
N ARG A 116 7.61 -0.15 -16.00
CA ARG A 116 8.72 0.10 -16.94
C ARG A 116 8.41 1.18 -17.97
N ILE A 117 7.13 1.51 -18.16
CA ILE A 117 6.71 2.66 -18.98
C ILE A 117 7.44 3.96 -18.58
N ASP A 118 7.84 4.07 -17.31
CA ASP A 118 8.49 5.25 -16.76
C ASP A 118 10.04 5.15 -16.75
N ASP A 119 10.67 4.10 -17.31
CA ASP A 119 12.13 3.85 -17.22
C ASP A 119 13.03 4.95 -17.81
N ALA A 120 12.49 5.75 -18.74
CA ALA A 120 13.17 6.92 -19.26
C ALA A 120 13.15 8.13 -18.31
N ARG A 121 12.22 8.20 -17.34
CA ARG A 121 12.08 9.31 -16.40
C ARG A 121 13.32 9.45 -15.51
N ARG A 122 13.71 10.69 -15.25
CA ARG A 122 14.89 11.07 -14.42
C ARG A 122 14.52 11.90 -13.19
N ASP A 123 13.25 12.29 -13.06
CA ASP A 123 12.67 13.06 -11.95
C ASP A 123 12.21 12.16 -10.78
N ARG A 124 12.83 10.99 -10.65
CA ARG A 124 12.54 9.99 -9.62
C ARG A 124 13.81 9.29 -9.17
N LEU A 125 13.75 8.69 -7.99
CA LEU A 125 14.77 7.82 -7.44
C LEU A 125 14.22 6.38 -7.37
N LEU A 126 14.99 5.41 -7.88
CA LEU A 126 14.70 3.99 -7.74
C LEU A 126 15.72 3.34 -6.81
N LEU A 127 15.24 2.68 -5.76
CA LEU A 127 16.04 1.96 -4.79
C LEU A 127 15.55 0.51 -4.71
N SER A 128 16.46 -0.45 -4.90
CA SER A 128 16.14 -1.87 -4.87
C SER A 128 16.60 -2.51 -3.57
N THR A 129 15.77 -3.37 -2.97
CA THR A 129 16.19 -4.18 -1.83
C THR A 129 17.30 -5.15 -2.21
N PRO A 130 18.10 -5.63 -1.23
CA PRO A 130 18.77 -6.92 -1.34
C PRO A 130 17.78 -8.04 -1.71
N PRO A 131 18.26 -9.20 -2.20
CA PRO A 131 17.40 -10.37 -2.39
C PRO A 131 16.70 -10.71 -1.08
N LEU A 132 15.39 -10.84 -1.12
CA LEU A 132 14.58 -11.17 0.04
C LEU A 132 14.46 -12.69 0.20
N PRO A 133 14.24 -13.21 1.42
CA PRO A 133 14.05 -14.66 1.63
C PRO A 133 12.82 -15.23 0.89
N GLY A 134 11.90 -14.37 0.46
CA GLY A 134 10.60 -14.76 -0.08
C GLY A 134 9.55 -14.86 1.02
N GLY A 135 8.28 -14.77 0.66
CA GLY A 135 7.19 -14.79 1.62
C GLY A 135 5.95 -14.03 1.15
N GLU A 136 5.11 -13.65 2.09
CA GLU A 136 3.83 -13.01 1.86
C GLU A 136 3.80 -11.66 2.61
N LEU A 137 3.66 -10.57 1.85
CA LEU A 137 3.45 -9.22 2.36
C LEU A 137 1.97 -9.03 2.71
N ARG A 138 1.67 -8.64 3.95
CA ARG A 138 0.30 -8.46 4.46
C ARG A 138 0.20 -7.28 5.41
N GLY A 139 -0.29 -6.16 4.93
CA GLY A 139 -0.51 -4.98 5.75
C GLY A 139 0.21 -3.73 5.23
N PRO A 140 0.23 -2.66 6.03
CA PRO A 140 0.85 -1.41 5.63
C PRO A 140 2.37 -1.55 5.62
N VAL A 141 3.02 -0.94 4.62
CA VAL A 141 4.49 -0.82 4.57
C VAL A 141 4.88 0.51 5.18
N GLY A 142 5.78 0.47 6.17
CA GLY A 142 6.43 1.67 6.69
C GLY A 142 7.59 2.07 5.78
N ILE A 143 7.67 3.35 5.42
CA ILE A 143 8.75 3.91 4.60
C ILE A 143 9.29 5.13 5.34
N THR A 144 10.57 5.08 5.73
CA THR A 144 11.26 6.23 6.29
C THR A 144 12.34 6.67 5.31
N LEU A 145 12.26 7.91 4.81
CA LEU A 145 13.29 8.53 4.00
C LEU A 145 14.07 9.51 4.88
N HIS A 146 15.37 9.29 5.02
CA HIS A 146 16.27 10.29 5.58
C HIS A 146 16.64 11.25 4.46
N VAL A 147 16.33 12.53 4.61
CA VAL A 147 16.43 13.49 3.50
C VAL A 147 17.45 14.57 3.82
N GLY A 148 18.09 15.07 2.77
CA GLY A 148 18.93 16.26 2.84
C GLY A 148 18.10 17.54 2.76
N LEU A 149 18.75 18.65 2.38
CA LEU A 149 18.04 19.90 2.10
C LEU A 149 17.03 19.70 0.95
N SER A 150 15.80 20.19 1.14
CA SER A 150 14.73 20.21 0.14
C SER A 150 13.97 21.53 0.23
N ALA A 151 13.12 21.81 -0.77
CA ALA A 151 12.14 22.90 -0.63
C ALA A 151 11.31 22.74 0.66
N PRO A 152 10.94 23.85 1.32
CA PRO A 152 10.14 23.81 2.55
C PRO A 152 8.73 23.26 2.31
N HIS A 153 8.17 23.45 1.11
CA HIS A 153 6.86 22.93 0.71
C HIS A 153 7.03 21.90 -0.40
N ALA A 154 6.83 20.63 -0.08
CA ALA A 154 7.09 19.54 -1.01
C ALA A 154 6.19 18.33 -0.74
N ASP A 155 5.80 17.64 -1.81
CA ASP A 155 5.11 16.34 -1.73
C ASP A 155 6.10 15.22 -1.92
N TRP A 156 6.14 14.26 -1.01
CA TRP A 156 6.90 13.03 -1.17
C TRP A 156 5.96 11.91 -1.59
N PHE A 157 6.19 11.37 -2.78
CA PHE A 157 5.54 10.17 -3.26
C PHE A 157 6.49 8.99 -3.12
N ALA A 158 5.97 7.87 -2.62
CA ALA A 158 6.66 6.60 -2.57
C ALA A 158 5.78 5.50 -3.16
N ARG A 159 6.36 4.64 -4.00
CA ARG A 159 5.73 3.46 -4.58
C ARG A 159 6.60 2.24 -4.36
N LEU A 160 6.03 1.21 -3.76
CA LEU A 160 6.65 -0.09 -3.67
C LEU A 160 6.16 -0.97 -4.82
N SER A 161 7.07 -1.63 -5.50
CA SER A 161 6.77 -2.50 -6.63
C SER A 161 7.62 -3.77 -6.62
N LEU A 162 7.14 -4.80 -7.31
CA LEU A 162 7.83 -6.07 -7.48
C LEU A 162 8.05 -6.33 -8.98
N PRO A 163 9.31 -6.49 -9.43
CA PRO A 163 9.61 -7.04 -10.75
C PRO A 163 9.14 -8.49 -10.85
N GLY A 164 8.51 -8.82 -11.96
CA GLY A 164 8.02 -10.17 -12.25
C GLY A 164 7.80 -10.39 -13.74
N PRO A 165 7.17 -11.51 -14.11
CA PRO A 165 6.76 -11.73 -15.50
C PRO A 165 5.92 -10.56 -16.01
N GLY A 166 6.22 -10.11 -17.22
CA GLY A 166 5.50 -8.99 -17.85
C GLY A 166 5.90 -7.60 -17.36
N GLY A 167 6.81 -7.46 -16.39
CA GLY A 167 7.40 -6.16 -16.02
C GLY A 167 7.48 -5.88 -14.54
N ARG A 168 7.37 -4.61 -14.15
CA ARG A 168 7.42 -4.17 -12.75
C ARG A 168 6.03 -3.75 -12.29
N HIS A 169 5.49 -4.44 -11.29
CA HIS A 169 4.09 -4.27 -10.87
C HIS A 169 3.99 -3.57 -9.52
N GLU A 170 3.07 -2.62 -9.41
CA GLU A 170 2.82 -1.88 -8.18
C GLU A 170 2.23 -2.77 -7.07
N ILE A 171 2.77 -2.66 -5.85
CA ILE A 171 2.20 -3.25 -4.64
C ILE A 171 1.39 -2.18 -3.91
N ALA A 172 2.03 -1.08 -3.55
CA ALA A 172 1.42 -0.04 -2.74
C ALA A 172 2.05 1.32 -2.99
N THR A 173 1.28 2.37 -2.73
CA THR A 173 1.70 3.77 -2.86
C THR A 173 1.41 4.54 -1.59
N ALA A 174 2.21 5.56 -1.32
CA ALA A 174 2.00 6.52 -0.25
C ALA A 174 2.39 7.92 -0.72
N VAL A 175 1.66 8.92 -0.28
CA VAL A 175 1.93 10.34 -0.56
C VAL A 175 1.88 11.11 0.75
N LEU A 176 2.84 12.01 0.95
CA LEU A 176 2.86 12.92 2.09
C LEU A 176 3.23 14.32 1.64
N ARG A 177 2.37 15.30 1.93
CA ARG A 177 2.63 16.72 1.72
C ARG A 177 3.24 17.32 2.98
N HIS A 178 4.45 17.87 2.87
CA HIS A 178 5.08 18.65 3.92
C HIS A 178 4.98 20.16 3.62
N ARG A 179 4.87 20.95 4.70
CA ARG A 179 4.87 22.42 4.68
C ARG A 179 6.14 23.04 5.26
N VAL A 180 7.01 22.22 5.84
CA VAL A 180 8.35 22.61 6.32
C VAL A 180 9.31 21.50 5.92
N ALA A 181 10.54 21.85 5.54
CA ALA A 181 11.58 20.89 5.15
C ALA A 181 11.89 19.94 6.32
N PRO A 182 11.62 18.63 6.18
CA PRO A 182 11.86 17.67 7.24
C PRO A 182 13.31 17.16 7.20
N ILE A 183 13.83 16.68 8.33
CA ILE A 183 15.08 15.87 8.37
C ILE A 183 14.81 14.39 8.03
N ALA A 184 13.54 13.95 8.16
CA ALA A 184 13.08 12.62 7.80
C ALA A 184 11.61 12.66 7.39
N VAL A 185 11.27 11.95 6.32
CA VAL A 185 9.91 11.78 5.81
C VAL A 185 9.43 10.39 6.18
N ARG A 186 8.31 10.28 6.88
CA ARG A 186 7.71 8.99 7.26
C ARG A 186 6.40 8.81 6.51
N LEU A 187 6.39 7.83 5.60
CA LEU A 187 5.20 7.44 4.87
C LEU A 187 4.74 6.07 5.36
N THR A 188 3.44 5.83 5.27
CA THR A 188 2.84 4.52 5.52
C THR A 188 1.86 4.26 4.40
N THR A 189 2.02 3.12 3.72
CA THR A 189 1.09 2.75 2.65
C THR A 189 -0.25 2.31 3.24
N PRO A 190 -1.35 2.34 2.46
CA PRO A 190 -2.51 1.51 2.76
C PRO A 190 -2.09 0.04 2.95
N PRO A 191 -2.88 -0.78 3.67
CA PRO A 191 -2.61 -2.20 3.78
C PRO A 191 -2.55 -2.86 2.40
N ALA A 192 -1.47 -3.58 2.15
CA ALA A 192 -1.21 -4.22 0.86
C ALA A 192 -1.05 -5.73 1.01
N GLY A 193 -1.22 -6.43 -0.10
CA GLY A 193 -1.06 -7.87 -0.24
C GLY A 193 -0.17 -8.20 -1.42
N ALA A 194 0.93 -8.91 -1.21
CA ALA A 194 1.74 -9.42 -2.31
C ALA A 194 2.49 -10.71 -1.94
N VAL A 195 2.70 -11.61 -2.90
CA VAL A 195 3.60 -12.75 -2.77
C VAL A 195 4.96 -12.35 -3.33
N VAL A 196 5.99 -12.45 -2.49
CA VAL A 196 7.38 -12.15 -2.85
C VAL A 196 8.11 -13.47 -3.11
N PRO A 197 8.63 -13.72 -4.32
CA PRO A 197 9.42 -14.92 -4.58
C PRO A 197 10.73 -14.89 -3.79
N SER A 198 11.26 -16.07 -3.46
CA SER A 198 12.58 -16.16 -2.85
C SER A 198 13.65 -15.61 -3.80
N GLY A 199 14.58 -14.81 -3.27
CA GLY A 199 15.55 -14.05 -4.07
C GLY A 199 14.96 -12.82 -4.76
N GLY A 200 13.66 -12.58 -4.64
CA GLY A 200 12.97 -11.41 -5.20
C GLY A 200 13.50 -10.10 -4.59
N ARG A 201 13.39 -9.02 -5.36
CA ARG A 201 13.80 -7.68 -4.94
C ARG A 201 12.63 -6.74 -5.07
N LEU A 202 12.30 -6.02 -4.01
CA LEU A 202 11.33 -4.94 -4.09
C LEU A 202 12.02 -3.68 -4.61
N VAL A 203 11.30 -2.88 -5.37
CA VAL A 203 11.78 -1.58 -5.86
C VAL A 203 10.93 -0.50 -5.21
N LEU A 204 11.59 0.32 -4.38
CA LEU A 204 11.07 1.57 -3.87
C LEU A 204 11.35 2.67 -4.91
N GLU A 205 10.29 3.26 -5.42
CA GLU A 205 10.33 4.45 -6.25
C GLU A 205 9.93 5.67 -5.42
N VAL A 206 10.73 6.72 -5.47
CA VAL A 206 10.47 7.99 -4.80
C VAL A 206 10.40 9.10 -5.85
N ALA A 207 9.34 9.91 -5.83
CA ALA A 207 9.20 11.06 -6.72
C ALA A 207 8.55 12.24 -5.99
N GLY A 208 8.46 13.38 -6.67
CA GLY A 208 7.88 14.60 -6.11
C GLY A 208 6.38 14.75 -6.29
N HIS A 209 5.76 13.91 -7.11
CA HIS A 209 4.37 14.04 -7.50
C HIS A 209 3.73 12.66 -7.73
N HIS A 210 2.41 12.64 -7.70
CA HIS A 210 1.60 11.48 -8.08
C HIS A 210 0.35 11.97 -8.84
N PHE A 211 0.57 12.59 -10.00
CA PHE A 211 -0.43 13.39 -10.70
C PHE A 211 -1.10 12.62 -11.86
N PRO A 212 -2.42 12.70 -12.09
CA PRO A 212 -3.39 13.59 -11.43
C PRO A 212 -4.05 13.01 -10.17
N ALA A 213 -3.68 11.81 -9.72
CA ALA A 213 -4.30 11.22 -8.52
C ALA A 213 -4.19 12.12 -7.27
N HIS A 214 -3.12 12.91 -7.18
CA HIS A 214 -2.93 13.98 -6.20
C HIS A 214 -2.60 15.28 -6.94
N ALA A 215 -3.20 16.39 -6.49
CA ALA A 215 -2.88 17.71 -7.04
C ALA A 215 -1.39 18.00 -6.87
N ARG A 216 -0.71 18.39 -7.96
CA ARG A 216 0.72 18.70 -7.95
C ARG A 216 1.04 19.81 -6.94
N ASN A 217 2.18 19.72 -6.27
CA ASN A 217 2.65 20.77 -5.37
C ASN A 217 3.44 21.81 -6.18
N PRO A 218 3.14 23.11 -6.08
CA PRO A 218 3.87 24.13 -6.84
C PRO A 218 5.29 24.39 -6.31
N HIS A 219 5.64 23.84 -5.15
CA HIS A 219 6.89 24.06 -4.40
C HIS A 219 7.15 25.50 -3.94
N THR A 220 6.14 26.36 -4.01
CA THR A 220 6.19 27.76 -3.59
C THR A 220 5.46 28.01 -2.26
N GLY A 221 4.73 27.01 -1.75
CA GLY A 221 3.81 27.15 -0.62
C GLY A 221 2.43 27.70 -0.97
N ALA A 222 2.23 28.14 -2.23
CA ALA A 222 0.92 28.53 -2.74
C ALA A 222 -0.05 27.34 -2.81
N ASP A 223 -1.35 27.65 -2.85
CA ASP A 223 -2.38 26.62 -3.03
C ASP A 223 -2.26 25.96 -4.41
N ALA A 224 -2.33 24.64 -4.45
CA ALA A 224 -2.11 23.86 -5.68
C ALA A 224 -3.18 24.13 -6.76
N ALA A 225 -4.39 24.58 -6.39
CA ALA A 225 -5.46 24.86 -7.34
C ALA A 225 -5.36 26.26 -7.95
N SER A 226 -4.72 27.21 -7.26
CA SER A 226 -4.61 28.61 -7.70
C SER A 226 -3.19 29.07 -8.02
N ALA A 227 -2.18 28.22 -7.81
CA ALA A 227 -0.78 28.57 -8.04
C ALA A 227 -0.53 28.86 -9.53
N VAL A 228 0.06 30.04 -9.78
CA VAL A 228 0.52 30.46 -11.12
C VAL A 228 2.04 30.37 -11.25
N GLU A 229 2.75 30.29 -10.12
CA GLU A 229 4.19 30.12 -10.08
C GLU A 229 4.53 28.68 -9.65
N LEU A 230 5.35 28.03 -10.47
CA LEU A 230 5.81 26.67 -10.33
C LEU A 230 7.34 26.69 -10.23
N ARG A 231 7.90 25.97 -9.26
CA ARG A 231 9.36 25.93 -9.06
C ARG A 231 9.87 24.49 -9.01
N PRO A 232 10.83 24.10 -9.86
CA PRO A 232 11.51 22.82 -9.71
C PRO A 232 12.26 22.74 -8.37
N ASP A 233 12.25 21.56 -7.75
CA ASP A 233 12.91 21.29 -6.47
C ASP A 233 13.86 20.10 -6.59
N ARG A 234 15.15 20.33 -6.31
CA ARG A 234 16.14 19.24 -6.26
C ARG A 234 16.13 18.61 -4.89
N ARG A 235 15.90 17.30 -4.85
CA ARG A 235 15.74 16.53 -3.61
C ARG A 235 16.83 15.50 -3.44
N THR A 236 17.23 15.29 -2.20
CA THR A 236 18.21 14.29 -1.82
C THR A 236 17.62 13.38 -0.75
N VAL A 237 17.65 12.08 -1.02
CA VAL A 237 17.42 11.01 -0.04
C VAL A 237 18.80 10.48 0.34
N LEU A 238 19.17 10.58 1.60
CA LEU A 238 20.44 10.09 2.13
C LEU A 238 20.40 8.57 2.33
N ALA A 239 19.27 8.08 2.84
CA ALA A 239 19.00 6.65 3.02
C ALA A 239 17.48 6.43 3.09
N ALA A 240 17.04 5.21 2.81
CA ALA A 240 15.66 4.81 3.03
C ALA A 240 15.59 3.55 3.89
N VAL A 241 14.56 3.46 4.71
CA VAL A 241 14.28 2.27 5.51
C VAL A 241 12.86 1.81 5.25
N LEU A 242 12.71 0.52 4.94
CA LEU A 242 11.46 -0.16 4.74
C LEU A 242 11.17 -1.05 5.95
N ASP A 243 10.00 -0.87 6.55
CA ASP A 243 9.41 -1.79 7.51
C ASP A 243 8.34 -2.61 6.77
N LEU A 244 8.74 -3.82 6.36
CA LEU A 244 7.94 -4.71 5.52
C LEU A 244 7.11 -5.66 6.39
N PRO A 245 5.80 -5.78 6.14
CA PRO A 245 4.97 -6.79 6.78
C PRO A 245 5.09 -8.15 6.06
N LEU A 246 6.33 -8.64 5.96
CA LEU A 246 6.68 -9.86 5.23
C LEU A 246 6.74 -11.04 6.20
N SER A 247 5.94 -12.07 5.95
CA SER A 247 5.99 -13.34 6.70
C SER A 247 6.37 -14.51 5.81
N PRO A 248 6.92 -15.60 6.38
CA PRO A 248 7.08 -16.86 5.66
C PRO A 248 5.75 -17.31 5.04
N THR A 249 5.82 -17.85 3.84
CA THR A 249 4.67 -18.38 3.09
C THR A 249 3.85 -19.36 3.94
N GLY A 250 2.53 -19.17 4.00
CA GLY A 250 1.63 -20.09 4.72
C GLY A 250 1.57 -19.89 6.23
N ARG A 251 2.34 -18.96 6.81
CA ARG A 251 2.30 -18.69 8.25
C ARG A 251 0.95 -18.08 8.64
N GLY A 252 0.26 -18.73 9.57
CA GLY A 252 -1.03 -18.25 10.11
C GLY A 252 -2.13 -18.18 9.06
N THR A 253 -2.00 -18.88 7.92
CA THR A 253 -2.97 -18.73 6.84
C THR A 253 -4.31 -19.39 7.16
N VAL A 254 -5.39 -18.64 6.95
CA VAL A 254 -6.77 -19.09 6.96
C VAL A 254 -7.14 -19.51 5.55
N ALA A 255 -7.64 -20.73 5.40
CA ALA A 255 -8.10 -21.24 4.10
C ALA A 255 -9.28 -20.40 3.58
N PRO A 256 -9.36 -20.09 2.27
CA PRO A 256 -10.44 -19.30 1.69
C PRO A 256 -11.85 -19.74 2.11
N ALA A 257 -12.11 -21.06 2.11
CA ALA A 257 -13.41 -21.63 2.48
C ALA A 257 -13.79 -21.43 3.95
N ARG A 258 -12.81 -21.10 4.82
CA ARG A 258 -12.99 -20.91 6.26
C ARG A 258 -13.21 -19.44 6.64
N ILE A 259 -13.05 -18.51 5.71
CA ILE A 259 -13.08 -17.05 6.00
C ILE A 259 -14.39 -16.62 6.65
N ALA A 260 -15.53 -17.13 6.19
CA ALA A 260 -16.82 -16.76 6.77
C ALA A 260 -16.96 -17.21 8.23
N GLU A 261 -16.42 -18.39 8.58
CA GLU A 261 -16.40 -18.88 9.96
C GLU A 261 -15.38 -18.12 10.81
N GLU A 262 -14.21 -17.81 10.26
CA GLU A 262 -13.15 -17.11 10.99
C GLU A 262 -13.55 -15.68 11.33
N ILE A 263 -14.21 -14.99 10.40
CA ILE A 263 -14.75 -13.66 10.64
C ILE A 263 -15.86 -13.68 11.69
N ALA A 264 -16.63 -14.77 11.80
CA ALA A 264 -17.75 -14.87 12.75
C ALA A 264 -17.33 -15.17 14.19
N ARG A 265 -16.13 -15.71 14.41
CA ARG A 265 -15.49 -15.81 15.73
C ARG A 265 -15.00 -14.44 16.13
#